data_AF-A0A919HPN4-F1
#
_entry.id   AF-A0A919HPN4-F1
#
_cell.length_a   1.000
_cell.length_b   1.000
_cell.length_c   1.000
_cell.angle_alpha   90.00
_cell.angle_beta   90.00
_cell.angle_gamma   90.00
#
_symmetry.space_group_name_H-M   'P 1'
#
loop_
_entity.id
_entity.type
_entity.pdbx_description
1 polymer ?
#
loop_
_entity_poly.entity_id
_entity_poly.type
_entity_poly.pdbx_seq_one_letter_code
_entity_poly.pdbx_strand_id
1 'polypeptide(L)'
;MLVGFFTYMVMRAMGELLLTRHDYRSFADFVGEYLGPQASFYLGWTYWLSWVVTCIADVVVCGSYMQYWFPELSAWMPALSMLAILFLLNLLSVKMFGEAEFWFALIKVITIIALIGTGGWMIATGWTSPDGVTASLSHLTDPTAFMPHGITGFFAGFQIAIFSFTGIELLGTMTAETRDPQRILPKAINALPLRIIIFYLLSMVVIIAVASWPGCRRRPAPS
;
A
#
# COMPACT_ATOMS: atom_id res chain seq x y z
N MET A 1 -3.72 -0.19 11.88
CA MET A 1 -4.42 -1.36 12.48
C MET A 1 -5.92 -1.27 12.31
N LEU A 2 -6.59 -0.21 12.78
CA LEU A 2 -8.05 -0.04 12.65
C LEU A 2 -8.56 -0.22 11.22
N VAL A 3 -7.98 0.49 10.24
CA VAL A 3 -8.36 0.37 8.83
C VAL A 3 -8.22 -1.09 8.36
N GLY A 4 -7.08 -1.73 8.63
CA GLY A 4 -6.85 -3.14 8.25
C GLY A 4 -7.86 -4.13 8.88
N PHE A 5 -8.33 -3.88 10.11
CA PHE A 5 -9.38 -4.68 10.74
C PHE A 5 -10.71 -4.54 9.98
N PHE A 6 -11.13 -3.32 9.67
CA PHE A 6 -12.36 -3.08 8.90
C PHE A 6 -12.25 -3.63 7.48
N THR A 7 -11.12 -3.42 6.80
CA THR A 7 -10.87 -3.99 5.46
C THR A 7 -10.92 -5.52 5.49
N TYR A 8 -10.37 -6.16 6.52
CA TYR A 8 -10.47 -7.62 6.67
C TYR A 8 -11.92 -8.08 6.84
N MET A 9 -12.71 -7.39 7.67
CA MET A 9 -14.14 -7.72 7.84
C MET A 9 -14.91 -7.57 6.54
N VAL A 10 -14.69 -6.48 5.78
CA VAL A 10 -15.31 -6.26 4.47
C VAL A 10 -14.93 -7.36 3.49
N MET A 11 -13.64 -7.72 3.41
CA MET A 11 -13.16 -8.77 2.51
C MET A 11 -13.74 -10.14 2.87
N ARG A 12 -13.84 -10.46 4.15
CA ARG A 12 -14.46 -11.70 4.63
C ARG A 12 -15.95 -11.76 4.26
N ALA A 13 -16.70 -10.69 4.52
CA ALA A 13 -18.12 -10.60 4.17
C ALA A 13 -18.33 -10.75 2.65
N MET A 14 -17.48 -10.10 1.85
CA MET A 14 -17.50 -10.22 0.40
C MET A 14 -17.19 -11.64 -0.06
N GLY A 15 -16.20 -12.29 0.56
CA GLY A 15 -15.85 -13.67 0.26
C GLY A 15 -16.98 -14.66 0.55
N GLU A 16 -17.67 -14.51 1.70
CA GLU A 16 -18.82 -15.34 2.05
C GLU A 16 -20.00 -15.15 1.05
N LEU A 17 -20.21 -13.92 0.58
CA LEU A 17 -21.20 -13.60 -0.47
C LEU A 17 -20.87 -14.24 -1.83
N LEU A 18 -19.62 -14.12 -2.29
CA LEU A 18 -19.14 -14.71 -3.55
C LEU A 18 -19.21 -16.25 -3.55
N LEU A 19 -19.08 -16.90 -2.38
CA LEU A 19 -19.22 -18.36 -2.25
C LEU A 19 -20.67 -18.82 -2.24
N THR A 20 -21.63 -17.94 -1.96
CA THR A 20 -23.05 -18.30 -1.84
C THR A 20 -23.75 -18.28 -3.20
N ARG A 21 -23.29 -17.47 -4.16
CA ARG A 21 -23.85 -17.42 -5.53
C ARG A 21 -22.77 -17.29 -6.59
N HIS A 22 -22.77 -18.20 -7.56
CA HIS A 22 -21.81 -18.25 -8.66
C HIS A 22 -22.03 -17.23 -9.78
N ASP A 23 -23.11 -16.45 -9.74
CA ASP A 23 -23.42 -15.45 -10.78
C ASP A 23 -22.68 -14.12 -10.59
N TYR A 24 -22.11 -13.87 -9.40
CA TYR A 24 -21.37 -12.63 -9.13
C TYR A 24 -19.93 -12.73 -9.63
N ARG A 25 -19.55 -11.83 -10.55
CA ARG A 25 -18.19 -11.75 -11.11
C ARG A 25 -17.43 -10.53 -10.58
N SER A 26 -18.12 -9.51 -10.09
CA SER A 26 -17.53 -8.29 -9.55
C SER A 26 -18.32 -7.70 -8.37
N PHE A 27 -17.68 -6.78 -7.63
CA PHE A 27 -18.34 -6.05 -6.54
C PHE A 27 -19.52 -5.21 -7.05
N ALA A 28 -19.42 -4.68 -8.26
CA ALA A 28 -20.47 -3.92 -8.90
C ALA A 28 -21.73 -4.77 -9.20
N ASP A 29 -21.58 -6.08 -9.41
CA ASP A 29 -22.70 -6.97 -9.74
C ASP A 29 -23.62 -7.17 -8.53
N PHE A 30 -23.07 -7.43 -7.35
CA PHE A 30 -23.89 -7.56 -6.15
C PHE A 30 -24.48 -6.22 -5.71
N VAL A 31 -23.75 -5.11 -5.87
CA VAL A 31 -24.33 -3.77 -5.61
C VAL A 31 -25.51 -3.53 -6.56
N GLY A 32 -25.41 -3.96 -7.81
CA GLY A 32 -26.52 -3.89 -8.77
C GLY A 32 -27.73 -4.69 -8.33
N GLU A 33 -27.54 -5.90 -7.80
CA GLU A 33 -28.62 -6.77 -7.34
C GLU A 33 -29.28 -6.25 -6.05
N TYR A 34 -28.50 -5.78 -5.07
CA TYR A 34 -29.02 -5.36 -3.76
C TYR A 34 -29.43 -3.89 -3.66
N LEU A 35 -28.72 -2.98 -4.33
CA LEU A 35 -28.94 -1.53 -4.26
C LEU A 35 -29.50 -0.94 -5.56
N GLY A 36 -29.61 -1.77 -6.61
CA GLY A 36 -30.19 -1.42 -7.90
C GLY A 36 -29.17 -0.95 -8.96
N PRO A 37 -29.60 -0.87 -10.23
CA PRO A 37 -28.70 -0.60 -11.36
C PRO A 37 -28.01 0.77 -11.30
N GLN A 38 -28.70 1.78 -10.75
CA GLN A 38 -28.15 3.13 -10.61
C GLN A 38 -26.99 3.16 -9.60
N ALA A 39 -27.12 2.46 -8.47
CA ALA A 39 -26.07 2.38 -7.46
C ALA A 39 -24.81 1.69 -8.01
N SER A 40 -24.99 0.60 -8.77
CA SER A 40 -23.89 -0.08 -9.45
C SER A 40 -23.19 0.82 -10.46
N PHE A 41 -23.93 1.63 -11.23
CA PHE A 41 -23.36 2.58 -12.18
C PHE A 41 -22.49 3.65 -11.49
N TYR A 42 -23.00 4.29 -10.43
CA TYR A 42 -22.21 5.30 -9.69
C TYR A 42 -20.97 4.69 -9.05
N LEU A 43 -21.10 3.47 -8.53
CA LEU A 43 -20.01 2.73 -7.92
C LEU A 43 -18.93 2.37 -8.94
N GLY A 44 -19.31 1.91 -10.14
CA GLY A 44 -18.38 1.65 -11.24
C GLY A 44 -17.61 2.90 -11.69
N TRP A 45 -18.27 4.05 -11.81
CA TRP A 45 -17.59 5.32 -12.14
C TRP A 45 -16.67 5.81 -11.03
N THR A 46 -17.12 5.74 -9.77
CA THR A 46 -16.30 6.11 -8.61
C THR A 46 -15.07 5.22 -8.53
N TYR A 47 -15.23 3.93 -8.81
CA TYR A 47 -14.15 2.96 -8.85
C TYR A 47 -13.14 3.28 -9.96
N TRP A 48 -13.62 3.53 -11.18
CA TRP A 48 -12.75 3.92 -12.29
C TRP A 48 -11.97 5.21 -11.99
N LEU A 49 -12.63 6.23 -11.43
CA LEU A 49 -11.98 7.47 -11.02
C LEU A 49 -10.92 7.23 -9.94
N SER A 50 -11.18 6.35 -8.97
CA SER A 50 -10.21 5.98 -7.93
C SER A 50 -8.94 5.40 -8.54
N TRP A 51 -9.06 4.54 -9.55
CA TRP A 51 -7.91 4.00 -10.28
C TRP A 51 -7.13 5.08 -11.04
N VAL A 52 -7.82 5.99 -11.72
CA VAL A 52 -7.15 7.12 -12.41
C VAL A 52 -6.35 7.97 -11.42
N VAL A 53 -6.94 8.32 -10.28
CA VAL A 53 -6.26 9.09 -9.24
C VAL A 53 -5.06 8.34 -8.68
N THR A 54 -5.19 7.03 -8.45
CA THR A 54 -4.09 6.18 -7.97
C THR A 54 -2.93 6.16 -8.95
N CYS A 55 -3.20 5.99 -10.25
CA CYS A 55 -2.16 6.03 -11.29
C CYS A 55 -1.41 7.38 -11.32
N ILE A 56 -2.14 8.49 -11.19
CA ILE A 56 -1.51 9.83 -11.13
C ILE A 56 -0.64 9.96 -9.89
N ALA A 57 -1.12 9.49 -8.73
CA ALA A 57 -0.36 9.52 -7.49
C ALA A 57 0.95 8.73 -7.60
N ASP A 58 0.92 7.52 -8.19
CA ASP A 58 2.12 6.70 -8.41
C ASP A 58 3.14 7.40 -9.32
N VAL A 59 2.68 8.03 -10.41
CA VAL A 59 3.55 8.79 -11.32
C VAL A 59 4.19 9.98 -10.61
N VAL A 60 3.45 10.72 -9.78
CA VAL A 60 3.98 11.84 -9.00
C VAL A 60 5.05 11.36 -8.02
N VAL A 61 4.80 10.25 -7.32
CA VAL A 61 5.76 9.64 -6.38
C VAL A 61 7.03 9.20 -7.11
N CYS A 62 6.92 8.46 -8.21
CA CYS A 62 8.08 8.09 -9.03
C CYS A 62 8.85 9.31 -9.55
N GLY A 63 8.14 10.35 -9.99
CA GLY A 63 8.74 11.62 -10.42
C GLY A 63 9.53 12.29 -9.31
N SER A 64 8.96 12.40 -8.11
CA SER A 64 9.64 12.96 -6.94
C SER A 64 10.89 12.16 -6.55
N TYR A 65 10.86 10.82 -6.65
CA TYR A 65 12.04 10.00 -6.42
C TYR A 65 13.12 10.25 -7.47
N MET A 66 12.76 10.34 -8.75
CA MET A 66 13.73 10.65 -9.81
C MET A 66 14.35 12.03 -9.60
N GLN A 67 13.58 13.02 -9.18
CA GLN A 67 14.08 14.37 -8.86
C GLN A 67 14.98 14.40 -7.62
N TYR A 68 14.74 13.53 -6.64
CA TYR A 68 15.63 13.42 -5.48
C TYR A 68 17.05 12.98 -5.89
N TRP A 69 17.16 12.03 -6.82
CA TRP A 69 18.46 11.54 -7.32
C TRP A 69 19.04 12.40 -8.45
N PHE A 70 18.17 13.01 -9.26
CA PHE A 70 18.52 13.88 -10.38
C PHE A 70 17.74 15.20 -10.28
N PRO A 71 18.23 16.19 -9.52
CA PRO A 71 17.50 17.43 -9.24
C PRO A 71 17.21 18.27 -10.49
N GLU A 72 18.03 18.15 -11.53
CA GLU A 72 17.89 18.90 -12.78
C GLU A 72 16.82 18.32 -13.71
N LEU A 73 16.27 17.14 -13.39
CA LEU A 73 15.29 16.45 -14.23
C LEU A 73 13.90 17.08 -14.05
N SER A 74 13.38 17.65 -15.14
CA SER A 74 12.02 18.18 -15.17
C SER A 74 10.97 17.10 -14.98
N ALA A 75 9.91 17.38 -14.21
CA ALA A 75 8.91 16.41 -13.77
C ALA A 75 8.17 15.68 -14.90
N TRP A 76 8.10 16.28 -16.10
CA TRP A 76 7.44 15.64 -17.25
C TRP A 76 8.23 14.45 -17.80
N MET A 77 9.56 14.43 -17.68
CA MET A 77 10.39 13.34 -18.20
C MET A 77 10.16 12.02 -17.44
N PRO A 78 10.20 11.98 -16.09
CA PRO A 78 9.79 10.82 -15.30
C PRO A 78 8.35 10.36 -15.57
N ALA A 79 7.43 11.32 -15.76
CA ALA A 79 6.03 10.98 -16.00
C ALA A 79 5.85 10.26 -17.34
N LEU A 80 6.51 10.76 -18.38
CA LEU A 80 6.43 10.21 -19.73
C LEU A 80 7.14 8.85 -19.84
N SER A 81 8.27 8.67 -19.14
CA SER A 81 8.96 7.38 -19.07
C SER A 81 8.14 6.32 -18.32
N MET A 82 7.52 6.68 -17.20
CA MET A 82 6.62 5.78 -16.45
C MET A 82 5.43 5.33 -17.32
N LEU A 83 4.81 6.28 -18.03
CA LEU A 83 3.70 5.98 -18.94
C LEU A 83 4.14 5.05 -20.09
N ALA A 84 5.31 5.30 -20.68
CA ALA A 84 5.86 4.47 -21.74
C ALA A 84 6.16 3.04 -21.24
N ILE A 85 6.72 2.89 -20.04
CA ILE A 85 6.97 1.58 -19.42
C ILE A 85 5.64 0.85 -19.17
N LEU A 86 4.65 1.52 -18.58
CA LEU A 86 3.33 0.93 -18.34
C LEU A 86 2.66 0.49 -19.64
N PHE A 87 2.75 1.31 -20.69
CA PHE A 87 2.23 0.98 -22.00
C PHE A 87 2.96 -0.23 -22.61
N LEU A 88 4.29 -0.29 -22.53
CA LEU A 88 5.07 -1.44 -22.98
C LEU A 88 4.72 -2.71 -22.21
N LEU A 89 4.59 -2.63 -20.88
CA LEU A 89 4.16 -3.75 -20.05
C LEU A 89 2.74 -4.21 -20.41
N ASN A 90 1.84 -3.29 -20.76
CA ASN A 90 0.49 -3.61 -21.21
C ASN A 90 0.48 -4.38 -22.54
N LEU A 91 1.48 -4.15 -23.41
CA LEU A 91 1.65 -4.88 -24.67
C LEU A 91 2.32 -6.25 -24.51
N LEU A 92 2.96 -6.54 -23.38
CA LEU A 92 3.60 -7.83 -23.14
C LEU A 92 2.58 -8.92 -22.82
N SER A 93 2.85 -10.14 -23.28
CA SER A 93 2.00 -11.32 -23.05
C SER A 93 1.75 -11.57 -21.55
N VAL A 94 0.54 -11.99 -21.20
CA VAL A 94 0.06 -12.33 -19.84
C VAL A 94 1.05 -13.21 -19.06
N LYS A 95 1.83 -14.06 -19.76
CA LYS A 95 2.86 -14.91 -19.15
C LYS A 95 4.05 -14.11 -18.58
N MET A 96 4.49 -13.07 -19.28
CA MET A 96 5.57 -12.18 -18.82
C MET A 96 5.13 -11.33 -17.64
N PHE A 97 3.85 -10.96 -17.59
CA PHE A 97 3.27 -10.22 -16.46
C PHE A 97 3.37 -11.02 -15.16
N GLY A 98 3.01 -12.31 -15.18
CA GLY A 98 3.12 -13.18 -14.01
C GLY A 98 4.56 -13.37 -13.53
N GLU A 99 5.53 -13.49 -14.44
CA GLU A 99 6.95 -13.56 -14.08
C GLU A 99 7.45 -12.23 -13.48
N ALA A 100 7.08 -11.08 -14.08
CA ALA A 100 7.44 -9.77 -13.56
C ALA A 100 6.86 -9.53 -12.16
N GLU A 101 5.60 -9.92 -11.92
CA GLU A 101 4.96 -9.82 -10.60
C GLU A 101 5.71 -10.64 -9.55
N PHE A 102 6.15 -11.86 -9.89
CA PHE A 102 6.97 -12.68 -9.02
C PHE A 102 8.31 -12.02 -8.66
N TRP A 103 9.03 -11.48 -9.66
CA TRP A 103 10.29 -10.77 -9.43
C TRP A 103 10.10 -9.50 -8.59
N PHE A 104 9.05 -8.71 -8.85
CA PHE A 104 8.73 -7.53 -8.03
C PHE A 104 8.33 -7.91 -6.60
N ALA A 105 7.63 -9.03 -6.40
CA ALA A 105 7.33 -9.54 -5.07
C ALA A 105 8.60 -9.96 -4.32
N LEU A 106 9.56 -10.60 -5.00
CA LEU A 106 10.86 -10.95 -4.41
C LEU A 106 11.64 -9.71 -3.98
N ILE A 107 11.70 -8.67 -4.82
CA ILE A 107 12.35 -7.39 -4.49
C ILE A 107 11.73 -6.81 -3.21
N LYS A 108 10.39 -6.75 -3.10
CA LYS A 108 9.72 -6.26 -1.89
C LYS A 108 10.16 -7.01 -0.64
N VAL A 109 10.24 -8.33 -0.69
CA VAL A 109 10.66 -9.16 0.46
C VAL A 109 12.11 -8.85 0.84
N ILE A 110 13.02 -8.81 -0.15
CA ILE A 110 14.44 -8.51 0.08
C ILE A 110 14.60 -7.12 0.69
N THR A 111 13.90 -6.10 0.17
CA THR A 111 13.94 -4.72 0.70
C THR A 111 13.49 -4.67 2.15
N ILE A 112 12.44 -5.40 2.52
CA ILE A 112 11.96 -5.44 3.90
C ILE A 112 12.97 -6.09 4.83
N ILE A 113 13.55 -7.24 4.42
CA ILE A 113 14.60 -7.91 5.19
C ILE A 113 15.81 -7.00 5.36
N ALA A 114 16.22 -6.30 4.29
CA ALA A 114 17.31 -5.33 4.34
C ALA A 114 17.00 -4.16 5.28
N LEU A 115 15.78 -3.62 5.25
CA LEU A 115 15.34 -2.54 6.15
C LEU A 115 15.38 -2.99 7.62
N ILE A 116 14.89 -4.20 7.91
CA ILE A 116 14.92 -4.75 9.27
C ILE A 116 16.36 -5.00 9.73
N GLY A 117 17.19 -5.60 8.87
CA GLY A 117 18.59 -5.90 9.17
C GLY A 117 19.41 -4.63 9.42
N THR A 118 19.28 -3.64 8.53
CA THR A 118 19.96 -2.34 8.68
C THR A 118 19.47 -1.58 9.91
N GLY A 119 18.17 -1.54 10.16
CA GLY A 119 17.62 -0.92 11.37
C GLY A 119 18.09 -1.60 12.65
N GLY A 120 18.11 -2.93 12.70
CA GLY A 120 18.66 -3.69 13.83
C GLY A 120 20.15 -3.42 14.05
N TRP A 121 20.94 -3.35 12.98
CA TRP A 121 22.36 -3.01 13.05
C TRP A 121 22.59 -1.58 13.55
N MET A 122 21.82 -0.61 13.09
CA MET A 122 21.91 0.79 13.53
C MET A 122 21.59 0.94 15.03
N ILE A 123 20.60 0.19 15.53
CA ILE A 123 20.25 0.16 16.95
C ILE A 123 21.37 -0.49 17.77
N ALA A 124 21.92 -1.63 17.30
CA ALA A 124 22.98 -2.34 18.00
C ALA A 124 24.30 -1.57 18.07
N THR A 125 24.60 -0.76 17.05
CA THR A 125 25.82 0.06 16.97
C THR A 125 25.65 1.46 17.56
N GLY A 126 24.45 1.85 18.00
CA GLY A 126 24.16 3.19 18.51
C GLY A 126 24.40 4.28 17.46
N TRP A 127 24.19 3.96 16.18
CA TRP A 127 24.52 4.86 15.08
C TRP A 127 23.73 6.15 15.18
N THR A 128 24.43 7.27 15.03
CA THR A 128 23.86 8.62 15.09
C THR A 128 23.66 9.13 13.67
N SER A 129 22.42 9.47 13.32
CA SER A 129 22.08 10.13 12.07
C SER A 129 22.82 11.47 11.95
N PRO A 130 23.14 11.93 10.71
CA PRO A 130 23.65 13.29 10.46
C PRO A 130 22.80 14.40 11.09
N ASP A 131 21.52 14.14 11.38
CA ASP A 131 20.59 15.05 12.06
C ASP A 131 20.70 15.03 13.61
N GLY A 132 21.69 14.32 14.18
CA GLY A 132 21.96 14.25 15.62
C GLY A 132 21.09 13.25 16.40
N VAL A 133 20.43 12.33 15.71
CA VAL A 133 19.52 11.33 16.29
C VAL A 133 20.22 9.98 16.41
N THR A 134 20.41 9.48 17.62
CA THR A 134 20.88 8.10 17.88
C THR A 134 19.75 7.10 17.70
N ALA A 135 19.91 6.13 16.81
CA ALA A 135 18.92 5.06 16.63
C ALA A 135 18.72 4.28 17.95
N SER A 136 17.48 4.20 18.44
CA SER A 136 17.17 3.58 19.72
C SER A 136 15.73 3.09 19.78
N LEU A 137 15.50 1.92 20.40
CA LEU A 137 14.15 1.44 20.72
C LEU A 137 13.39 2.38 21.67
N SER A 138 14.10 3.25 22.41
CA SER A 138 13.47 4.21 23.32
C SER A 138 12.56 5.22 22.61
N HIS A 139 12.76 5.44 21.30
CA HIS A 139 11.89 6.30 20.49
C HIS A 139 10.47 5.72 20.30
N LEU A 140 10.30 4.41 20.45
CA LEU A 140 8.99 3.76 20.35
C LEU A 140 8.10 4.05 21.57
N THR A 141 8.72 4.31 22.72
CA THR A 141 8.04 4.63 23.98
C THR A 141 7.90 6.13 24.23
N ASP A 142 8.44 6.96 23.34
CA ASP A 142 8.37 8.41 23.46
C ASP A 142 6.92 8.89 23.24
N PRO A 143 6.31 9.64 24.18
CA PRO A 143 4.98 10.20 24.01
C PRO A 143 4.84 11.07 22.76
N THR A 144 5.94 11.67 22.29
CA THR A 144 5.96 12.49 21.07
C THR A 144 5.83 11.68 19.79
N ALA A 145 6.08 10.38 19.83
CA ALA A 145 5.82 9.45 18.73
C ALA A 145 4.31 9.10 18.62
N PHE A 146 3.53 9.29 19.69
CA PHE A 146 2.10 9.00 19.72
C PHE A 146 1.29 10.24 19.30
N MET A 147 0.61 10.16 18.15
CA MET A 147 -0.17 11.27 17.55
C MET A 147 0.60 12.61 17.42
N PRO A 148 1.70 12.64 16.66
CA PRO A 148 2.54 13.84 16.57
C PRO A 148 1.89 15.04 15.86
N HIS A 149 0.84 14.77 15.08
CA HIS A 149 0.02 15.76 14.38
C HIS A 149 -1.39 15.88 14.99
N GLY A 150 -1.61 15.32 16.19
CA GLY A 150 -2.90 15.31 16.86
C GLY A 150 -4.00 14.59 16.07
N ILE A 151 -5.26 14.96 16.37
CA ILE A 151 -6.46 14.35 15.77
C ILE A 151 -6.56 14.64 14.27
N THR A 152 -6.10 15.80 13.80
CA THR A 152 -6.12 16.15 12.37
C THR A 152 -5.17 15.25 11.57
N GLY A 153 -3.98 14.97 12.11
CA GLY A 153 -3.07 13.99 11.52
C GLY A 153 -3.63 12.57 11.52
N PHE A 154 -4.40 12.20 12.56
CA PHE A 154 -5.10 10.92 12.58
C PHE A 154 -6.09 10.79 11.42
N PHE A 155 -6.95 11.79 11.18
CA PHE A 155 -7.91 11.75 10.07
C PHE A 155 -7.22 11.81 8.69
N ALA A 156 -6.18 12.62 8.53
CA ALA A 156 -5.41 12.67 7.29
C ALA A 156 -4.74 11.32 6.97
N GLY A 157 -4.09 10.71 7.98
CA GLY A 157 -3.49 9.38 7.84
C GLY A 157 -4.52 8.28 7.63
N PHE A 158 -5.72 8.42 8.21
CA PHE A 158 -6.82 7.48 8.02
C PHE A 158 -7.31 7.46 6.57
N GLN A 159 -7.46 8.63 5.93
CA GLN A 159 -7.81 8.73 4.51
C GLN A 159 -6.77 8.05 3.62
N ILE A 160 -5.48 8.37 3.82
CA ILE A 160 -4.38 7.76 3.05
C ILE A 160 -4.37 6.24 3.24
N ALA A 161 -4.56 5.78 4.48
CA ALA A 161 -4.61 4.36 4.79
C ALA A 161 -5.75 3.63 4.06
N ILE A 162 -6.95 4.23 3.95
CA ILE A 162 -8.06 3.66 3.17
C ILE A 162 -7.68 3.58 1.69
N PHE A 163 -7.11 4.66 1.14
CA PHE A 163 -6.66 4.67 -0.26
C PHE A 163 -5.65 3.55 -0.56
N SER A 164 -4.74 3.24 0.38
CA SER A 164 -3.78 2.13 0.23
C SER A 164 -4.41 0.74 0.17
N PHE A 165 -5.68 0.58 0.53
CA PHE A 165 -6.43 -0.68 0.40
C PHE A 165 -7.26 -0.78 -0.88
N THR A 166 -7.27 0.28 -1.71
CA THR A 166 -7.86 0.23 -3.05
C THR A 166 -7.16 -0.88 -3.85
N GLY A 167 -7.95 -1.78 -4.44
CA GLY A 167 -7.44 -2.94 -5.18
C GLY A 167 -7.41 -4.26 -4.42
N ILE A 168 -7.73 -4.29 -3.12
CA ILE A 168 -7.92 -5.58 -2.41
C ILE A 168 -9.11 -6.37 -2.99
N GLU A 169 -10.05 -5.67 -3.60
CA GLU A 169 -11.21 -6.22 -4.32
C GLU A 169 -10.82 -7.05 -5.55
N LEU A 170 -9.70 -6.72 -6.22
CA LEU A 170 -9.18 -7.54 -7.33
C LEU A 170 -8.83 -8.97 -6.88
N LEU A 171 -8.48 -9.14 -5.59
CA LEU A 171 -8.26 -10.47 -5.05
C LEU A 171 -9.56 -11.28 -5.09
N GLY A 172 -10.70 -10.63 -4.82
CA GLY A 172 -12.04 -11.23 -4.87
C GLY A 172 -12.45 -11.65 -6.28
N THR A 173 -12.19 -10.80 -7.28
CA THR A 173 -12.48 -11.13 -8.69
C THR A 173 -11.56 -12.23 -9.21
N MET A 174 -10.24 -12.16 -8.93
CA MET A 174 -9.29 -13.22 -9.31
C MET A 174 -9.65 -14.56 -8.68
N THR A 175 -10.10 -14.57 -7.41
CA THR A 175 -10.56 -15.81 -6.78
C THR A 175 -11.83 -16.38 -7.40
N ALA A 176 -12.74 -15.53 -7.91
CA ALA A 176 -13.92 -15.99 -8.65
C ALA A 176 -13.56 -16.69 -9.97
N GLU A 177 -12.43 -16.31 -10.59
CA GLU A 177 -11.91 -16.93 -11.81
C GLU A 177 -11.01 -18.17 -11.55
N THR A 178 -10.72 -18.48 -10.28
CA THR A 178 -9.82 -19.58 -9.94
C THR A 178 -10.54 -20.93 -9.95
N ARG A 179 -9.84 -22.02 -10.31
CA ARG A 179 -10.39 -23.39 -10.41
C ARG A 179 -11.04 -23.94 -9.13
N ASP A 180 -10.71 -23.42 -7.95
CA ASP A 180 -11.21 -23.91 -6.65
C ASP A 180 -11.48 -22.76 -5.65
N PRO A 181 -12.49 -21.90 -5.90
CA PRO A 181 -12.73 -20.70 -5.10
C PRO A 181 -13.05 -21.04 -3.65
N GLN A 182 -13.80 -22.11 -3.37
CA GLN A 182 -14.22 -22.51 -2.03
C GLN A 182 -13.05 -22.79 -1.07
N ARG A 183 -11.90 -23.25 -1.58
CA ARG A 183 -10.70 -23.51 -0.77
C ARG A 183 -9.69 -22.38 -0.81
N ILE A 184 -9.55 -21.71 -1.96
CA ILE A 184 -8.52 -20.70 -2.18
C ILE A 184 -8.94 -19.37 -1.57
N LEU A 185 -10.20 -18.98 -1.70
CA LEU A 185 -10.75 -17.72 -1.19
C LEU A 185 -10.57 -17.56 0.34
N PRO A 186 -10.99 -18.49 1.21
CA PRO A 186 -10.80 -18.32 2.65
C PRO A 186 -9.33 -18.33 3.07
N LYS A 187 -8.47 -19.09 2.37
CA LYS A 187 -7.02 -19.08 2.63
C LYS A 187 -6.39 -17.74 2.26
N ALA A 188 -6.73 -17.18 1.10
CA ALA A 188 -6.24 -15.89 0.65
C ALA A 188 -6.68 -14.76 1.59
N ILE A 189 -7.96 -14.74 1.98
CA ILE A 189 -8.52 -13.75 2.91
C ILE A 189 -7.85 -13.83 4.29
N ASN A 190 -7.67 -15.03 4.84
CA ASN A 190 -7.04 -15.22 6.15
C ASN A 190 -5.53 -14.88 6.14
N ALA A 191 -4.86 -14.90 4.99
CA ALA A 191 -3.47 -14.51 4.86
C ALA A 191 -3.27 -12.99 4.80
N LEU A 192 -4.29 -12.21 4.43
CA LEU A 192 -4.21 -10.75 4.29
C LEU A 192 -3.83 -10.04 5.60
N PRO A 193 -4.48 -10.30 6.76
CA PRO A 193 -4.13 -9.63 8.02
C PRO A 193 -2.70 -9.93 8.45
N LEU A 194 -2.25 -11.17 8.28
CA LEU A 194 -0.89 -11.57 8.64
C LEU A 194 0.14 -10.76 7.85
N ARG A 195 -0.11 -10.60 6.53
CA ARG A 195 0.73 -9.79 5.64
C ARG A 195 0.76 -8.33 6.08
N ILE A 196 -0.39 -7.74 6.41
CA ILE A 196 -0.48 -6.34 6.86
C ILE A 196 0.24 -6.15 8.19
N ILE A 197 -0.02 -7.02 9.17
CA ILE A 197 0.59 -6.96 10.50
C ILE A 197 2.10 -7.08 10.40
N ILE A 198 2.61 -8.14 9.77
CA ILE A 198 4.06 -8.39 9.71
C ILE A 198 4.77 -7.28 8.95
N PHE A 199 4.32 -6.94 7.73
CA PHE A 199 5.07 -5.99 6.91
C PHE A 199 4.91 -4.55 7.37
N TYR A 200 3.70 -4.10 7.73
CA TYR A 200 3.50 -2.71 8.15
C TYR A 200 3.96 -2.45 9.58
N LEU A 201 3.69 -3.33 10.56
CA LEU A 201 4.14 -3.06 11.94
C LEU A 201 5.66 -3.14 12.03
N LEU A 202 6.26 -4.17 11.42
CA LEU A 202 7.70 -4.37 11.55
C LEU A 202 8.47 -3.25 10.87
N SER A 203 8.06 -2.82 9.67
CA SER A 203 8.66 -1.66 9.01
C SER A 203 8.44 -0.37 9.80
N MET A 204 7.23 -0.13 10.33
CA MET A 204 6.93 1.06 11.12
C MET A 204 7.79 1.13 12.39
N VAL A 205 7.89 0.01 13.13
CA VAL A 205 8.71 -0.09 14.35
C VAL A 205 10.17 0.20 14.02
N VAL A 206 10.69 -0.38 12.94
CA VAL A 206 12.07 -0.14 12.50
C VAL A 206 12.29 1.32 12.12
N ILE A 207 11.38 1.92 11.35
CA ILE A 207 11.48 3.32 10.92
C ILE A 207 11.46 4.26 12.11
N ILE A 208 10.55 4.09 13.07
CA ILE A 208 10.45 4.96 14.26
C ILE A 208 11.66 4.77 15.19
N ALA A 209 12.16 3.54 15.33
CA ALA A 209 13.36 3.27 16.13
C ALA A 209 14.61 3.94 15.54
N VAL A 210 14.72 3.99 14.20
CA VAL A 210 15.88 4.58 13.50
C VAL A 210 15.75 6.09 13.36
N ALA A 211 14.59 6.59 12.96
CA ALA A 211 14.32 8.01 12.76
C ALA A 211 13.45 8.52 13.91
N SER A 212 14.07 9.16 14.91
CA SER A 212 13.31 9.82 15.98
C SER A 212 12.41 10.90 15.41
N TRP A 213 11.16 10.90 15.86
CA TRP A 213 10.19 11.91 15.48
C TRP A 213 10.67 13.36 15.76
N PRO A 214 11.32 13.65 16.91
CA PRO A 214 11.82 15.00 17.21
C PRO A 214 12.91 15.51 16.25
N GLY A 215 13.71 14.61 15.66
CA GLY A 215 14.77 14.99 14.71
C GLY A 215 14.23 15.44 13.34
N CYS A 216 13.14 14.82 12.87
CA CYS A 216 12.53 15.15 11.58
C CYS A 216 11.96 16.59 11.53
N ARG A 217 11.62 17.18 12.69
CA ARG A 217 11.08 18.55 12.78
C ARG A 217 12.16 19.64 12.70
N ARG A 218 13.46 19.30 12.77
CA ARG A 218 14.58 20.27 12.83
C ARG A 218 15.19 20.65 11.48
N ARG A 219 14.47 20.53 10.35
CA ARG A 219 14.86 21.22 9.11
C ARG A 219 14.09 22.53 8.97
N PRO A 220 14.71 23.71 9.15
CA PRO A 220 14.17 24.94 8.60
C PRO A 220 14.24 24.84 7.07
N ALA A 221 13.16 25.21 6.39
CA ALA A 221 13.14 25.35 4.94
C ALA A 221 14.29 26.28 4.49
N PRO A 222 15.02 25.99 3.40
CA PRO A 222 16.00 26.91 2.88
C PRO A 222 15.28 28.22 2.48
N SER A 223 15.73 29.31 3.07
CA SER A 223 15.34 30.69 2.75
C SER A 223 15.80 31.12 1.36
#